data_AF-E4MPM7-F1
#
_entry.id   AF-E4MPM7-F1
#
_cell.length_a   1.000
_cell.length_b   1.000
_cell.length_c   1.000
_cell.angle_alpha   90.00
_cell.angle_beta   90.00
_cell.angle_gamma   90.00
#
_symmetry.space_group_name_H-M   'P 1'
#
loop_
_entity.id
_entity.type
_entity.pdbx_description
1 polymer ?
#
loop_
_entity_poly.entity_id
_entity_poly.type
_entity_poly.pdbx_seq_one_letter_code
_entity_poly.pdbx_strand_id
1 'polypeptide(L)'
;MNLKSFYYDSFYQEFSFNNESINIVLLELLKYNITYPIHSLFEELKIYENKHLSSEWYQFIEHFDIDEDFLMLENRKGEFFGMGRNNQRFDLLNFDFSNLTNFPNTIIEFVNIQLKISFLNLSRYNFLQSTENPQYYDTYNLKYDKSKLYFNEFIQLELLDISKNVGRKRDLGNFIFYPAYKIWFGEEAQELFGKEKILQFKKAIYIKELPCGVIEMQLMDDINKCHLPYNQEKQKAIVEYLEIDKLEIPKYE
;
A
#
# COMPACT_ATOMS: atom_id res chain seq x y z
N MET A 1 -19.81 -6.11 8.14
CA MET A 1 -19.66 -4.82 7.43
C MET A 1 -18.79 -5.08 6.21
N ASN A 2 -19.33 -4.94 4.99
CA ASN A 2 -18.60 -5.21 3.73
C ASN A 2 -17.88 -3.93 3.27
N LEU A 3 -16.95 -3.43 4.09
CA LEU A 3 -16.05 -2.35 3.63
C LEU A 3 -15.02 -2.99 2.70
N LYS A 4 -15.18 -2.74 1.41
CA LYS A 4 -14.14 -2.98 0.42
C LYS A 4 -13.13 -1.83 0.56
N SER A 5 -12.26 -1.94 1.54
CA SER A 5 -11.19 -0.96 1.72
C SER A 5 -10.10 -1.19 0.68
N PHE A 6 -9.73 -0.13 -0.03
CA PHE A 6 -8.62 -0.13 -0.97
C PHE A 6 -7.41 0.47 -0.26
N TYR A 7 -6.29 -0.21 -0.35
CA TYR A 7 -5.06 0.21 0.28
C TYR A 7 -4.06 0.57 -0.80
N TYR A 8 -3.50 1.75 -0.66
CA TYR A 8 -2.27 2.12 -1.32
C TYR A 8 -1.15 1.90 -0.31
N ASP A 9 -0.50 0.74 -0.37
CA ASP A 9 0.68 0.50 0.47
C ASP A 9 1.94 0.85 -0.33
N SER A 10 2.84 1.60 0.30
CA SER A 10 4.02 2.17 -0.36
C SER A 10 5.25 2.04 0.50
N PHE A 11 6.35 1.63 -0.09
CA PHE A 11 7.67 1.57 0.54
C PHE A 11 8.49 2.78 0.08
N TYR A 12 8.94 3.58 1.02
CA TYR A 12 9.67 4.82 0.76
C TYR A 12 11.17 4.59 0.79
N GLN A 13 11.91 5.52 0.18
CA GLN A 13 13.33 5.66 0.49
C GLN A 13 13.47 6.19 1.92
N GLU A 14 14.44 5.67 2.69
CA GLU A 14 14.64 6.10 4.08
C GLU A 14 14.82 7.63 4.13
N PHE A 15 14.07 8.31 5.01
CA PHE A 15 14.07 9.78 5.18
C PHE A 15 13.60 10.63 3.98
N SER A 16 12.97 10.02 2.96
CA SER A 16 12.52 10.76 1.76
C SER A 16 11.18 11.51 1.92
N PHE A 17 10.43 11.23 2.98
CA PHE A 17 9.13 11.82 3.24
C PHE A 17 9.15 12.60 4.56
N ASN A 18 8.85 13.90 4.50
CA ASN A 18 8.98 14.86 5.61
C ASN A 18 7.70 15.71 5.78
N ASN A 19 7.70 16.63 6.75
CA ASN A 19 6.52 17.46 7.05
C ASN A 19 6.09 18.36 5.88
N GLU A 20 7.02 18.79 5.02
CA GLU A 20 6.68 19.52 3.80
C GLU A 20 5.90 18.63 2.82
N SER A 21 6.35 17.38 2.65
CA SER A 21 5.68 16.38 1.82
C SER A 21 4.27 16.07 2.34
N ILE A 22 4.15 15.93 3.66
CA ILE A 22 2.86 15.75 4.34
C ILE A 22 1.94 16.94 4.06
N ASN A 23 2.42 18.16 4.26
CA ASN A 23 1.64 19.37 4.02
C ASN A 23 1.13 19.44 2.59
N ILE A 24 1.95 19.09 1.59
CA ILE A 24 1.53 19.05 0.19
C ILE A 24 0.40 18.03 -0.03
N VAL A 25 0.56 16.81 0.49
CA VAL A 25 -0.49 15.77 0.39
C VAL A 25 -1.79 16.23 1.03
N LEU A 26 -1.72 16.77 2.25
CA LEU A 26 -2.92 17.21 2.96
C LEU A 26 -3.60 18.40 2.27
N LEU A 27 -2.83 19.38 1.78
CA LEU A 27 -3.37 20.51 1.02
C LEU A 27 -4.05 20.06 -0.28
N GLU A 28 -3.53 19.01 -0.92
CA GLU A 28 -4.17 18.43 -2.10
C GLU A 28 -5.48 17.74 -1.71
N LEU A 29 -5.52 16.95 -0.63
CA LEU A 29 -6.73 16.30 -0.11
C LEU A 29 -7.83 17.30 0.28
N LEU A 30 -7.46 18.47 0.81
CA LEU A 30 -8.42 19.55 1.11
C LEU A 30 -9.21 20.02 -0.13
N LYS A 31 -8.59 19.98 -1.32
CA LYS A 31 -9.30 20.31 -2.59
C LYS A 31 -10.45 19.35 -2.90
N TYR A 32 -10.40 18.15 -2.33
CA TYR A 32 -11.42 17.10 -2.49
C TYR A 32 -12.41 17.04 -1.31
N ASN A 33 -12.40 18.05 -0.43
CA ASN A 33 -13.20 18.12 0.80
C ASN A 33 -12.90 16.99 1.79
N ILE A 34 -11.69 16.45 1.77
CA ILE A 34 -11.18 15.52 2.79
C ILE A 34 -10.50 16.38 3.86
N THR A 35 -11.17 16.58 4.99
CA THR A 35 -10.87 17.71 5.89
C THR A 35 -10.61 17.33 7.35
N TYR A 36 -10.97 16.13 7.82
CA TYR A 36 -11.05 15.89 9.27
C TYR A 36 -9.91 15.05 9.84
N PRO A 37 -8.83 15.57 10.45
CA PRO A 37 -7.96 14.72 11.25
C PRO A 37 -8.74 14.12 12.42
N ILE A 38 -9.06 12.83 12.34
CA ILE A 38 -9.34 11.97 13.48
C ILE A 38 -7.99 11.72 14.15
N HIS A 39 -7.46 12.75 14.79
CA HIS A 39 -6.48 12.52 15.83
C HIS A 39 -7.20 11.72 16.91
N SER A 40 -6.49 10.79 17.55
CA SER A 40 -6.93 9.92 18.65
C SER A 40 -7.68 10.60 19.81
N LEU A 41 -7.83 11.94 19.80
CA LEU A 41 -8.33 12.77 20.89
C LEU A 41 -9.44 13.79 20.51
N PHE A 42 -10.06 13.72 19.34
CA PHE A 42 -11.31 14.46 19.01
C PHE A 42 -11.27 16.01 19.02
N GLU A 43 -10.09 16.66 19.05
CA GLU A 43 -10.03 18.12 18.95
C GLU A 43 -10.11 18.57 17.48
N GLU A 44 -11.13 19.37 17.14
CA GLU A 44 -11.30 19.93 15.80
C GLU A 44 -10.16 20.91 15.49
N LEU A 45 -9.24 20.54 14.60
CA LEU A 45 -8.22 21.45 14.07
C LEU A 45 -8.86 22.51 13.17
N LYS A 46 -8.72 23.80 13.50
CA LYS A 46 -9.17 24.87 12.61
C LYS A 46 -8.23 24.97 11.41
N ILE A 47 -8.63 24.52 10.23
CA ILE A 47 -7.76 24.55 9.03
C ILE A 47 -7.66 25.95 8.43
N TYR A 48 -8.78 26.67 8.33
CA TYR A 48 -8.85 27.96 7.66
C TYR A 48 -9.27 29.09 8.60
N GLU A 49 -8.67 30.26 8.42
CA GLU A 49 -9.01 31.53 9.05
C GLU A 49 -8.97 32.66 8.02
N ASN A 50 -10.06 33.41 7.87
CA ASN A 50 -10.14 34.52 6.90
C ASN A 50 -9.75 34.13 5.46
N LYS A 51 -10.09 32.90 5.03
CA LYS A 51 -9.72 32.30 3.73
C LYS A 51 -8.24 31.96 3.56
N HIS A 52 -7.44 32.04 4.62
CA HIS A 52 -6.05 31.60 4.68
C HIS A 52 -5.91 30.36 5.57
N LEU A 53 -4.82 29.60 5.44
CA LEU A 53 -4.50 28.56 6.41
C LEU A 53 -4.29 29.21 7.79
N SER A 54 -4.85 28.59 8.83
CA SER A 54 -4.78 29.13 10.19
C SER A 54 -3.38 28.94 10.79
N SER A 55 -3.09 29.65 11.88
CA SER A 55 -1.89 29.36 12.69
C SER A 55 -1.90 27.96 13.29
N GLU A 56 -3.08 27.44 13.64
CA GLU A 56 -3.23 26.07 14.16
C GLU A 56 -2.80 25.03 13.14
N TRP A 57 -3.11 25.22 11.85
CA TRP A 57 -2.64 24.34 10.78
C TRP A 57 -1.12 24.30 10.69
N TYR A 58 -0.48 25.47 10.68
CA TYR A 58 0.98 25.55 10.59
C TYR A 58 1.66 24.93 11.82
N GLN A 59 1.11 25.18 13.02
CA GLN A 59 1.61 24.57 14.25
C GLN A 59 1.44 23.05 14.22
N PHE A 60 0.31 22.55 13.74
CA PHE A 60 0.07 21.12 13.59
C PHE A 60 1.12 20.48 12.68
N ILE A 61 1.34 21.02 11.48
CA ILE A 61 2.34 20.49 10.53
C ILE A 61 3.77 20.61 11.07
N GLU A 62 4.10 21.70 11.76
CA GLU A 62 5.45 21.90 12.32
C GLU A 62 5.80 20.88 13.40
N HIS A 63 4.82 20.46 14.20
CA HIS A 63 5.02 19.53 15.32
C HIS A 63 4.66 18.07 14.99
N PHE A 64 4.07 17.81 13.82
CA PHE A 64 3.73 16.46 13.39
C PHE A 64 5.01 15.64 13.25
N ASP A 65 5.09 14.53 13.99
CA ASP A 65 6.16 13.57 13.88
C ASP A 65 5.67 12.37 13.07
N ILE A 66 6.11 12.24 11.82
CA ILE A 66 5.67 11.15 10.94
C ILE A 66 6.01 9.75 11.48
N ASP A 67 6.96 9.67 12.40
CA ASP A 67 7.45 8.40 12.96
C ASP A 67 6.56 7.91 14.09
N GLU A 68 5.98 8.85 14.84
CA GLU A 68 5.20 8.58 16.05
C GLU A 68 3.69 8.85 15.86
N ASP A 69 3.34 9.78 14.97
CA ASP A 69 1.98 10.21 14.73
C ASP A 69 1.32 9.48 13.58
N PHE A 70 0.01 9.26 13.72
CA PHE A 70 -0.87 8.84 12.64
C PHE A 70 -1.91 9.92 12.38
N LEU A 71 -2.31 10.03 11.11
CA LEU A 71 -3.34 10.93 10.64
C LEU A 71 -4.42 10.13 9.95
N MET A 72 -5.67 10.41 10.29
CA MET A 72 -6.82 9.83 9.60
C MET A 72 -7.75 10.96 9.20
N LEU A 73 -7.92 11.23 7.92
CA LEU A 73 -8.91 12.18 7.42
C LEU A 73 -10.22 11.50 7.09
N GLU A 74 -11.35 12.16 7.30
CA GLU A 74 -12.64 11.76 6.74
C GLU A 74 -13.29 12.92 5.99
N ASN A 75 -14.27 12.63 5.14
CA ASN A 75 -15.19 13.62 4.57
C ASN A 75 -16.65 13.31 4.92
N ARG A 76 -17.55 14.23 4.58
CA ARG A 76 -18.99 14.10 4.89
C ARG A 76 -19.71 12.91 4.24
N LYS A 77 -19.08 12.24 3.27
CA LYS A 77 -19.61 11.06 2.59
C LYS A 77 -19.17 9.75 3.25
N GLY A 78 -18.40 9.82 4.34
CA GLY A 78 -17.80 8.65 4.98
C GLY A 78 -16.57 8.11 4.25
N GLU A 79 -15.93 8.96 3.44
CA GLU A 79 -14.69 8.60 2.77
C GLU A 79 -13.52 9.03 3.63
N PHE A 80 -12.58 8.11 3.84
CA PHE A 80 -11.46 8.34 4.75
C PHE A 80 -10.12 8.15 4.05
N PHE A 81 -9.09 8.72 4.66
CA PHE A 81 -7.68 8.68 4.29
C PHE A 81 -6.86 8.44 5.56
N GLY A 82 -6.25 7.27 5.71
CA GLY A 82 -5.25 7.06 6.75
C GLY A 82 -3.84 7.43 6.27
N MET A 83 -2.95 7.80 7.17
CA MET A 83 -1.51 8.00 6.92
C MET A 83 -0.73 7.82 8.24
N GLY A 84 0.40 7.14 8.21
CA GLY A 84 1.31 7.00 9.35
C GLY A 84 2.40 5.97 9.06
N ARG A 85 3.53 6.01 9.78
CA ARG A 85 4.53 4.94 9.72
C ARG A 85 4.07 3.74 10.53
N ASN A 86 4.32 2.54 10.01
CA ASN A 86 4.08 1.30 10.76
C ASN A 86 5.35 0.93 11.54
N ASN A 87 5.26 0.82 12.87
CA ASN A 87 6.36 0.47 13.78
C ASN A 87 6.97 -0.93 13.57
N GLN A 88 6.53 -1.69 12.57
CA GLN A 88 7.05 -3.01 12.20
C GLN A 88 8.17 -2.96 11.14
N ARG A 89 9.13 -2.04 11.29
CA ARG A 89 10.41 -1.99 10.53
C ARG A 89 10.33 -1.70 9.03
N PHE A 90 9.19 -1.25 8.54
CA PHE A 90 9.05 -0.81 7.15
C PHE A 90 8.51 0.61 7.13
N ASP A 91 9.21 1.50 6.43
CA ASP A 91 8.76 2.84 6.07
C ASP A 91 7.59 2.74 5.10
N LEU A 92 6.45 2.38 5.67
CA LEU A 92 5.23 2.09 4.96
C LEU A 92 4.22 3.18 5.26
N LEU A 93 4.11 4.17 4.36
CA LEU A 93 2.97 5.06 4.39
C LEU A 93 1.80 4.29 3.77
N ASN A 94 0.82 3.98 4.60
CA ASN A 94 -0.41 3.38 4.14
C ASN A 94 -1.42 4.48 3.91
N PHE A 95 -2.00 4.51 2.71
CA PHE A 95 -3.23 5.24 2.50
C PHE A 95 -4.39 4.27 2.37
N ASP A 96 -5.29 4.31 3.35
CA ASP A 96 -6.54 3.56 3.32
C ASP A 96 -7.64 4.46 2.77
N PHE A 97 -8.36 3.98 1.75
CA PHE A 97 -9.46 4.68 1.11
C PHE A 97 -10.70 3.80 1.02
N SER A 98 -11.87 4.43 1.21
CA SER A 98 -13.15 3.77 0.94
C SER A 98 -13.58 3.85 -0.53
N ASN A 99 -13.01 4.74 -1.36
CA ASN A 99 -13.37 4.91 -2.78
C ASN A 99 -12.21 5.41 -3.66
N LEU A 100 -11.90 4.68 -4.75
CA LEU A 100 -10.80 4.97 -5.68
C LEU A 100 -11.00 6.20 -6.56
N THR A 101 -12.25 6.61 -6.86
CA THR A 101 -12.49 7.73 -7.79
C THR A 101 -11.99 9.08 -7.26
N ASN A 102 -11.72 9.16 -5.96
CA ASN A 102 -11.34 10.39 -5.28
C ASN A 102 -9.86 10.43 -4.89
N PHE A 103 -9.06 9.40 -5.22
CA PHE A 103 -7.62 9.50 -5.02
C PHE A 103 -7.02 10.35 -6.15
N PRO A 104 -6.52 11.55 -5.86
CA PRO A 104 -6.06 12.46 -6.90
C PRO A 104 -4.80 11.87 -7.55
N ASN A 105 -4.78 11.79 -8.87
CA ASN A 105 -3.57 11.40 -9.60
C ASN A 105 -2.37 12.29 -9.24
N THR A 106 -2.63 13.54 -8.82
CA THR A 106 -1.63 14.48 -8.32
C THR A 106 -0.94 14.01 -7.03
N ILE A 107 -1.68 13.39 -6.10
CA ILE A 107 -1.08 12.81 -4.89
C ILE A 107 -0.28 11.55 -5.24
N ILE A 108 -0.82 10.72 -6.14
CA ILE A 108 -0.09 9.54 -6.66
C ILE A 108 1.25 9.99 -7.25
N GLU A 109 1.26 10.97 -8.14
CA GLU A 109 2.48 11.46 -8.79
C GLU A 109 3.46 12.09 -7.79
N PHE A 110 2.96 12.91 -6.86
CA PHE A 110 3.80 13.55 -5.84
C PHE A 110 4.46 12.53 -4.91
N VAL A 111 3.67 11.59 -4.39
CA VAL A 111 4.16 10.56 -3.49
C VAL A 111 5.16 9.65 -4.20
N ASN A 112 4.86 9.25 -5.44
CA ASN A 112 5.67 8.28 -6.19
C ASN A 112 7.10 8.71 -6.47
N ILE A 113 7.42 10.01 -6.45
CA ILE A 113 8.81 10.49 -6.54
C ILE A 113 9.67 9.96 -5.39
N GLN A 114 9.09 9.75 -4.21
CA GLN A 114 9.81 9.39 -2.99
C GLN A 114 9.76 7.88 -2.69
N LEU A 115 9.31 7.06 -3.64
CA LEU A 115 9.06 5.64 -3.41
C LEU A 115 10.17 4.75 -3.93
N LYS A 116 10.41 3.65 -3.22
CA LYS A 116 11.06 2.47 -3.77
C LYS A 116 10.08 1.71 -4.65
N ILE A 117 8.89 1.44 -4.11
CA ILE A 117 7.80 0.77 -4.82
C ILE A 117 6.46 1.07 -4.12
N SER A 118 5.37 1.13 -4.87
CA SER A 118 4.03 1.19 -4.30
C SER A 118 3.02 0.35 -5.05
N PHE A 119 1.93 0.07 -4.36
CA PHE A 119 0.92 -0.85 -4.82
C PHE A 119 -0.47 -0.33 -4.49
N LEU A 120 -1.38 -0.50 -5.43
CA LEU A 120 -2.81 -0.34 -5.17
C LEU A 120 -3.44 -1.72 -5.09
N ASN A 121 -3.91 -2.10 -3.90
CA ASN A 121 -4.41 -3.43 -3.61
C ASN A 121 -5.74 -3.44 -2.85
N LEU A 122 -6.44 -4.57 -2.97
CA LEU A 122 -7.59 -4.89 -2.14
C LEU A 122 -7.08 -5.56 -0.86
N SER A 123 -7.15 -4.87 0.29
CA SER A 123 -6.53 -5.36 1.54
C SER A 123 -7.02 -6.73 1.94
N ARG A 124 -8.33 -6.96 1.89
CA ARG A 124 -8.90 -8.26 2.27
C ARG A 124 -8.35 -9.40 1.41
N TYR A 125 -8.14 -9.16 0.11
CA TYR A 125 -7.54 -10.16 -0.77
C TYR A 125 -6.07 -10.37 -0.41
N ASN A 126 -5.30 -9.28 -0.27
CA ASN A 126 -3.87 -9.34 0.06
C ASN A 126 -3.63 -10.06 1.41
N PHE A 127 -4.43 -9.73 2.42
CA PHE A 127 -4.47 -10.39 3.72
C PHE A 127 -4.72 -11.88 3.57
N LEU A 128 -5.81 -12.28 2.89
CA LEU A 128 -6.14 -13.69 2.67
C LEU A 128 -5.05 -14.46 1.91
N GLN A 129 -4.30 -13.81 1.02
CA GLN A 129 -3.22 -14.47 0.30
C GLN A 129 -1.95 -14.62 1.14
N SER A 130 -1.74 -13.75 2.14
CA SER A 130 -0.48 -13.61 2.87
C SER A 130 -0.56 -14.04 4.34
N THR A 131 -1.76 -14.35 4.86
CA THR A 131 -1.95 -14.78 6.24
C THR A 131 -1.74 -16.29 6.36
N GLU A 132 -0.68 -16.65 7.07
CA GLU A 132 -0.33 -18.03 7.40
C GLU A 132 -0.85 -18.48 8.78
N ASN A 133 -1.09 -17.57 9.73
CA ASN A 133 -1.58 -17.96 11.06
C ASN A 133 -3.11 -18.24 10.99
N PRO A 134 -3.55 -19.49 11.25
CA PRO A 134 -4.96 -19.87 11.16
C PRO A 134 -5.88 -19.10 12.12
N GLN A 135 -5.38 -18.68 13.29
CA GLN A 135 -6.18 -17.95 14.30
C GLN A 135 -6.75 -16.63 13.78
N TYR A 136 -6.06 -16.00 12.82
CA TYR A 136 -6.58 -14.80 12.18
C TYR A 136 -7.83 -15.10 11.36
N TYR A 137 -7.89 -16.23 10.65
CA TYR A 137 -9.09 -16.60 9.91
C TYR A 137 -10.28 -16.81 10.85
N ASP A 138 -10.05 -17.43 12.01
CA ASP A 138 -11.07 -17.61 13.04
C ASP A 138 -11.56 -16.26 13.59
N THR A 139 -10.63 -15.34 13.88
CA THR A 139 -10.94 -13.97 14.36
C THR A 139 -11.84 -13.22 13.38
N TYR A 140 -11.63 -13.40 12.07
CA TYR A 140 -12.41 -12.76 11.02
C TYR A 140 -13.58 -13.61 10.50
N ASN A 141 -13.85 -14.77 11.11
CA ASN A 141 -14.86 -15.75 10.67
C ASN A 141 -14.74 -16.12 9.17
N LEU A 142 -13.51 -16.39 8.74
CA LEU A 142 -13.14 -16.76 7.37
C LEU A 142 -12.82 -18.25 7.30
N LYS A 143 -13.10 -18.86 6.15
CA LYS A 143 -12.71 -20.25 5.88
C LYS A 143 -11.32 -20.28 5.25
N TYR A 144 -10.54 -21.30 5.61
CA TYR A 144 -9.29 -21.66 4.97
C TYR A 144 -9.21 -23.16 4.73
N ASP A 145 -8.30 -23.58 3.86
CA ASP A 145 -8.08 -24.97 3.52
C ASP A 145 -7.21 -25.66 4.57
N LYS A 146 -7.85 -26.39 5.49
CA LYS A 146 -7.15 -27.12 6.56
C LYS A 146 -6.15 -28.16 6.04
N SER A 147 -6.29 -28.64 4.80
CA SER A 147 -5.31 -29.59 4.23
C SER A 147 -3.93 -28.99 3.97
N LYS A 148 -3.82 -27.65 4.04
CA LYS A 148 -2.56 -26.90 3.90
C LYS A 148 -1.89 -26.60 5.25
N LEU A 149 -2.45 -27.07 6.36
CA LEU A 149 -1.83 -26.86 7.67
C LEU A 149 -0.56 -27.71 7.81
N TYR A 150 0.46 -27.10 8.38
CA TYR A 150 1.70 -27.78 8.77
C TYR A 150 2.22 -27.20 10.08
N PHE A 151 2.97 -28.00 10.82
CA PHE A 151 3.64 -27.54 12.02
C PHE A 151 5.03 -27.01 11.66
N ASN A 152 5.30 -25.75 12.01
CA ASN A 152 6.60 -25.14 11.85
C ASN A 152 7.43 -25.37 13.12
N GLU A 153 8.46 -26.21 13.00
CA GLU A 153 9.34 -26.58 14.12
C GLU A 153 10.21 -25.43 14.63
N PHE A 154 10.55 -24.44 13.80
CA PHE A 154 11.43 -23.34 14.22
C PHE A 154 10.72 -22.40 15.21
N ILE A 155 9.47 -22.05 14.92
CA ILE A 155 8.67 -21.16 15.79
C ILE A 155 7.68 -21.91 16.70
N GLN A 156 7.60 -23.24 16.58
CA GLN A 156 6.70 -24.11 17.35
C GLN A 156 5.21 -23.74 17.22
N LEU A 157 4.76 -23.44 15.99
CA LEU A 157 3.37 -23.06 15.69
C LEU A 157 2.82 -23.80 14.47
N GLU A 158 1.52 -24.08 14.48
CA GLU A 158 0.79 -24.55 13.29
C GLU A 158 0.49 -23.37 12.37
N LEU A 159 0.92 -23.49 11.11
CA LEU A 159 0.78 -22.49 10.06
C LEU A 159 0.06 -23.07 8.84
N LEU A 160 -0.51 -22.18 8.04
CA LEU A 160 -1.07 -22.47 6.73
C LEU A 160 0.00 -22.30 5.65
N ASP A 161 0.22 -23.33 4.82
CA ASP A 161 1.10 -23.23 3.66
C ASP A 161 0.48 -22.29 2.60
N ILE A 162 1.03 -21.08 2.53
CA ILE A 162 0.68 -20.05 1.57
C ILE A 162 1.68 -19.95 0.42
N SER A 163 2.72 -20.79 0.34
CA SER A 163 3.81 -20.68 -0.65
C SER A 163 3.31 -20.60 -2.09
N LYS A 164 2.22 -21.32 -2.39
CA LYS A 164 1.56 -21.38 -3.71
C LYS A 164 0.52 -20.29 -3.96
N ASN A 165 0.25 -19.42 -2.99
CA ASN A 165 -0.70 -18.32 -3.16
C ASN A 165 -0.07 -17.25 -4.06
N VAL A 166 -0.60 -17.09 -5.27
CA VAL A 166 -0.02 -16.17 -6.27
C VAL A 166 0.00 -14.72 -5.77
N GLY A 167 -1.00 -14.31 -5.00
CA GLY A 167 -1.16 -12.94 -4.50
C GLY A 167 -0.46 -12.67 -3.17
N ARG A 168 0.39 -13.58 -2.66
CA ARG A 168 1.05 -13.42 -1.37
C ARG A 168 2.12 -12.31 -1.41
N LYS A 169 2.30 -11.67 -0.26
CA LYS A 169 3.44 -10.79 0.05
C LYS A 169 4.74 -11.60 0.08
N ARG A 170 5.80 -11.00 -0.47
CA ARG A 170 7.17 -11.53 -0.49
C ARG A 170 8.11 -10.48 0.07
N ASP A 171 8.88 -10.85 1.08
CA ASP A 171 9.86 -9.96 1.68
C ASP A 171 11.14 -10.00 0.85
N LEU A 172 11.58 -8.86 0.31
CA LEU A 172 12.83 -8.75 -0.45
C LEU A 172 13.93 -8.04 0.36
N GLY A 173 13.74 -7.89 1.67
CA GLY A 173 14.62 -7.20 2.61
C GLY A 173 14.45 -5.69 2.60
N ASN A 174 14.66 -5.07 1.43
CA ASN A 174 14.56 -3.61 1.29
C ASN A 174 13.11 -3.11 1.17
N PHE A 175 12.21 -3.96 0.69
CA PHE A 175 10.78 -3.70 0.58
C PHE A 175 10.02 -5.01 0.40
N ILE A 176 8.69 -4.96 0.54
CA ILE A 176 7.82 -6.10 0.25
C ILE A 176 7.30 -5.98 -1.18
N PHE A 177 7.28 -7.09 -1.90
CA PHE A 177 6.59 -7.19 -3.18
C PHE A 177 5.30 -8.00 -3.07
N TYR A 178 4.24 -7.54 -3.72
CA TYR A 178 3.07 -8.37 -4.02
C TYR A 178 2.45 -7.96 -5.35
N PRO A 179 1.90 -8.91 -6.12
CA PRO A 179 1.30 -8.60 -7.39
C PRO A 179 -0.07 -7.93 -7.19
N ALA A 180 -0.11 -6.62 -7.41
CA ALA A 180 -1.26 -5.76 -7.10
C ALA A 180 -2.04 -5.33 -8.35
N TYR A 181 -3.13 -4.57 -8.18
CA TYR A 181 -3.91 -4.06 -9.31
C TYR A 181 -3.10 -3.06 -10.13
N LYS A 182 -2.45 -2.11 -9.45
CA LYS A 182 -1.43 -1.23 -9.99
C LYS A 182 -0.17 -1.30 -9.15
N ILE A 183 0.96 -1.12 -9.82
CA ILE A 183 2.30 -1.09 -9.22
C ILE A 183 3.01 0.13 -9.77
N TRP A 184 3.67 0.89 -8.90
CA TRP A 184 4.59 1.95 -9.31
C TRP A 184 6.00 1.59 -8.87
N PHE A 185 6.92 1.53 -9.82
CA PHE A 185 8.31 1.21 -9.58
C PHE A 185 9.11 2.51 -9.51
N GLY A 186 9.62 2.84 -8.34
CA GLY A 186 10.61 3.92 -8.17
C GLY A 186 12.01 3.48 -8.57
N GLU A 187 12.98 4.37 -8.43
CA GLU A 187 14.34 4.17 -8.93
C GLU A 187 15.00 2.89 -8.40
N GLU A 188 14.99 2.67 -7.09
CA GLU A 188 15.60 1.46 -6.49
C GLU A 188 14.97 0.16 -6.99
N ALA A 189 13.64 0.11 -7.16
CA ALA A 189 12.98 -1.08 -7.69
C ALA A 189 13.27 -1.26 -9.20
N GLN A 190 13.42 -0.16 -9.94
CA GLN A 190 13.83 -0.20 -11.35
C GLN A 190 15.28 -0.68 -11.50
N GLU A 191 16.17 -0.33 -10.59
CA GLU A 191 17.54 -0.87 -10.55
C GLU A 191 17.55 -2.36 -10.22
N LEU A 192 16.78 -2.77 -9.20
CA LEU A 192 16.71 -4.17 -8.77
C LEU A 192 16.17 -5.09 -9.86
N PHE A 193 15.06 -4.70 -10.50
CA PHE A 193 14.39 -5.55 -11.48
C PHE A 193 14.82 -5.29 -12.93
N GLY A 194 15.48 -4.16 -13.19
CA GLY A 194 15.83 -3.67 -14.52
C GLY A 194 14.68 -2.89 -15.16
N LYS A 195 14.87 -1.57 -15.32
CA LYS A 195 13.91 -0.64 -15.96
C LYS A 195 13.33 -1.17 -17.27
N GLU A 196 14.19 -1.56 -18.21
CA GLU A 196 13.79 -2.08 -19.52
C GLU A 196 13.01 -3.40 -19.42
N LYS A 197 13.38 -4.26 -18.46
CA LYS A 197 12.66 -5.50 -18.17
C LYS A 197 11.23 -5.16 -17.76
N ILE A 198 11.05 -4.25 -16.79
CA ILE A 198 9.72 -3.79 -16.34
C ILE A 198 8.90 -3.26 -17.54
N LEU A 199 9.45 -2.33 -18.33
CA LEU A 199 8.76 -1.70 -19.47
C LEU A 199 8.32 -2.70 -20.56
N GLN A 200 9.00 -3.83 -20.68
CA GLN A 200 8.72 -4.83 -21.73
C GLN A 200 7.69 -5.88 -21.32
N PHE A 201 7.19 -5.86 -20.08
CA PHE A 201 6.25 -6.87 -19.58
C PHE A 201 4.92 -6.87 -20.36
N LYS A 202 4.67 -7.92 -21.15
CA LYS A 202 3.56 -7.97 -22.13
C LYS A 202 2.18 -8.31 -21.55
N LYS A 203 2.09 -8.75 -20.29
CA LYS A 203 0.82 -9.18 -19.68
C LYS A 203 0.11 -8.06 -18.91
N ALA A 204 0.76 -6.91 -18.74
CA ALA A 204 0.11 -5.72 -18.20
C ALA A 204 -0.93 -5.16 -19.19
N ILE A 205 -1.94 -4.47 -18.67
CA ILE A 205 -2.91 -3.71 -19.46
C ILE A 205 -2.23 -2.48 -20.07
N TYR A 206 -1.42 -1.80 -19.26
CA TYR A 206 -0.51 -0.78 -19.75
C TYR A 206 0.71 -0.68 -18.84
N ILE A 207 1.76 -0.09 -19.42
CA ILE A 207 2.96 0.34 -18.72
C ILE A 207 3.34 1.71 -19.29
N LYS A 208 3.63 2.67 -18.43
CA LYS A 208 4.13 3.99 -18.83
C LYS A 208 5.12 4.51 -17.82
N GLU A 209 6.09 5.28 -18.31
CA GLU A 209 6.94 6.10 -17.48
C GLU A 209 6.27 7.45 -17.26
N LEU A 210 6.16 7.88 -16.00
CA LEU A 210 5.63 9.18 -15.61
C LEU A 210 6.70 10.27 -15.78
N PRO A 211 6.33 11.56 -15.86
CA PRO A 211 7.30 12.66 -16.00
C PRO A 211 8.37 12.69 -14.90
N CYS A 212 8.08 12.12 -13.74
CA CYS A 212 8.99 11.98 -12.61
C CYS A 212 9.93 10.75 -12.68
N GLY A 213 9.92 9.98 -13.77
CA GLY A 213 10.77 8.79 -13.96
C GLY A 213 10.24 7.51 -13.34
N VAL A 214 9.14 7.56 -12.58
CA VAL A 214 8.47 6.38 -12.02
C VAL A 214 7.77 5.60 -13.12
N ILE A 215 7.86 4.26 -13.08
CA ILE A 215 7.10 3.40 -13.99
C ILE A 215 5.79 2.99 -13.34
N GLU A 216 4.66 3.40 -13.92
CA GLU A 216 3.33 2.93 -13.55
C GLU A 216 2.95 1.73 -14.42
N MET A 217 2.54 0.63 -13.77
CA MET A 217 2.03 -0.59 -14.40
C MET A 217 0.64 -0.90 -13.86
N GLN A 218 -0.32 -1.13 -14.76
CA GLN A 218 -1.62 -1.70 -14.40
C GLN A 218 -1.69 -3.17 -14.84
N LEU A 219 -1.89 -4.07 -13.89
CA LEU A 219 -1.97 -5.50 -14.14
C LEU A 219 -3.41 -5.95 -14.45
N MET A 220 -4.40 -5.39 -13.75
CA MET A 220 -5.79 -5.89 -13.77
C MET A 220 -6.78 -4.78 -14.12
N ASP A 221 -7.93 -5.11 -14.71
CA ASP A 221 -8.91 -4.10 -15.16
C ASP A 221 -9.81 -3.61 -14.02
N ASP A 222 -9.96 -4.44 -12.99
CA ASP A 222 -10.84 -4.18 -11.83
C ASP A 222 -10.21 -4.79 -10.58
N ILE A 223 -9.86 -3.93 -9.64
CA ILE A 223 -9.28 -4.29 -8.34
C ILE A 223 -10.19 -5.22 -7.50
N ASN A 224 -11.50 -5.22 -7.74
CA ASN A 224 -12.43 -6.11 -7.04
C ASN A 224 -12.37 -7.54 -7.56
N LYS A 225 -11.72 -7.75 -8.71
CA LYS A 225 -11.66 -9.02 -9.43
C LYS A 225 -10.28 -9.67 -9.36
N CYS A 226 -9.42 -9.26 -8.42
CA CYS A 226 -8.08 -9.86 -8.26
C CYS A 226 -8.11 -11.38 -8.02
N HIS A 227 -9.20 -11.90 -7.48
CA HIS A 227 -9.40 -13.33 -7.22
C HIS A 227 -9.78 -14.17 -8.45
N LEU A 228 -10.10 -13.54 -9.59
CA LEU A 228 -10.51 -14.28 -10.78
C LEU A 228 -9.30 -14.98 -11.42
N PRO A 229 -9.46 -16.21 -11.95
CA PRO A 229 -8.34 -17.00 -12.46
C PRO A 229 -7.46 -16.26 -13.49
N TYR A 230 -8.06 -15.55 -14.43
CA TYR A 230 -7.30 -14.81 -15.46
C TYR A 230 -6.45 -13.67 -14.87
N ASN A 231 -6.87 -13.08 -13.74
CA ASN A 231 -6.11 -12.06 -13.02
C ASN A 231 -5.02 -12.69 -12.14
N GLN A 232 -5.28 -13.88 -11.58
CA GLN A 232 -4.28 -14.68 -10.89
C GLN A 232 -3.16 -15.14 -11.83
N GLU A 233 -3.46 -15.47 -13.08
CA GLU A 233 -2.45 -15.75 -14.10
C GLU A 233 -1.56 -14.53 -14.40
N LYS A 234 -2.13 -13.30 -14.40
CA LYS A 234 -1.32 -12.08 -14.54
C LYS A 234 -0.44 -11.82 -13.31
N GLN A 235 -0.97 -12.05 -12.11
CA GLN A 235 -0.21 -11.95 -10.86
C GLN A 235 0.96 -12.93 -10.84
N LYS A 236 0.72 -14.18 -11.25
CA LYS A 236 1.75 -15.20 -11.39
C LYS A 236 2.79 -14.79 -12.44
N ALA A 237 2.34 -14.32 -13.60
CA ALA A 237 3.22 -13.94 -14.69
C ALA A 237 4.21 -12.82 -14.30
N ILE A 238 3.79 -11.81 -13.54
CA ILE A 238 4.72 -10.75 -13.11
C ILE A 238 5.74 -11.26 -12.09
N VAL A 239 5.32 -12.12 -11.16
CA VAL A 239 6.20 -12.74 -10.16
C VAL A 239 7.27 -13.58 -10.85
N GLU A 240 6.88 -14.42 -11.79
CA GLU A 240 7.81 -15.27 -12.55
C GLU A 240 8.73 -14.43 -13.44
N TYR A 241 8.17 -13.43 -14.12
CA TYR A 241 8.90 -12.58 -15.04
C TYR A 241 9.99 -11.75 -14.35
N LEU A 242 9.67 -11.15 -13.21
CA LEU A 242 10.63 -10.41 -12.38
C LEU A 242 11.47 -11.32 -11.48
N GLU A 243 11.20 -12.62 -11.48
CA GLU A 243 11.91 -13.64 -10.69
C GLU A 243 11.85 -13.38 -9.18
N ILE A 244 10.73 -12.85 -8.69
CA ILE A 244 10.58 -12.38 -7.31
C ILE A 244 10.85 -13.49 -6.29
N ASP A 245 10.39 -14.72 -6.55
CA ASP A 245 10.61 -15.85 -5.63
C ASP A 245 12.10 -16.19 -5.44
N LYS A 246 13.00 -15.79 -6.35
CA LYS A 246 14.46 -15.97 -6.18
C LYS A 246 15.09 -14.91 -5.29
N LEU A 247 14.41 -13.79 -5.11
CA LEU A 247 14.85 -12.64 -4.31
C LEU A 247 14.23 -12.64 -2.91
N GLU A 248 13.27 -13.53 -2.66
CA GLU A 248 12.57 -13.58 -1.39
C GLU A 248 13.48 -14.05 -0.25
N ILE A 249 13.44 -13.31 0.84
CA ILE A 249 14.09 -13.67 2.09
C ILE A 249 13.17 -14.64 2.85
N PRO A 250 13.65 -15.84 3.19
CA PRO A 250 12.86 -16.79 3.97
C PRO A 250 12.49 -16.23 5.35
N LYS A 251 11.22 -16.42 5.74
CA LYS A 251 10.68 -15.85 6.98
C LYS A 251 11.10 -16.59 8.26
N TYR A 252 11.37 -17.89 8.16
CA TYR A 252 11.55 -18.80 9.29
C TYR A 252 12.80 -19.68 9.17
N GLU A 253 13.85 -19.16 8.53
CA GLU A 253 15.15 -19.83 8.40
C GLU A 253 16.21 -19.20 9.32
#